data_AF-A0A0F9E0J2-F1
#
_entry.id   AF-A0A0F9E0J2-F1
#
_cell.length_a   1.000
_cell.length_b   1.000
_cell.length_c   1.000
_cell.angle_alpha   90.00
_cell.angle_beta   90.00
_cell.angle_gamma   90.00
#
_symmetry.space_group_name_H-M   'P 1'
#
loop_
_entity.id
_entity.type
_entity.pdbx_description
1 polymer ?
#
loop_
_entity_poly.entity_id
_entity_poly.type
_entity_poly.pdbx_seq_one_letter_code
_entity_poly.pdbx_strand_id
1 'polypeptide(L)' 'MTDTLDAATREDALRDLETRGWSLCDGRDAVTKTYEFRNFVEAFGWMTRAALHAEKLNHHP' A
#
# COMPACT_ATOMS: atom_id res chain seq x y z
N MET A 1 -18.31 -3.88 -0.10
CA MET A 1 -17.47 -4.30 -1.23
C MET A 1 -17.42 -3.14 -2.18
N THR A 2 -16.24 -2.58 -2.41
CA THR A 2 -16.03 -1.51 -3.39
C THR A 2 -15.75 -2.16 -4.73
N ASP A 3 -16.16 -1.51 -5.82
CA ASP A 3 -15.84 -1.97 -7.17
C ASP A 3 -14.31 -1.98 -7.40
N THR A 4 -13.85 -2.96 -8.17
CA THR A 4 -12.45 -3.02 -8.60
C THR A 4 -12.15 -1.94 -9.63
N LEU A 5 -10.89 -1.50 -9.70
CA LEU A 5 -10.45 -0.52 -10.70
C LEU A 5 -10.69 -1.04 -12.13
N ASP A 6 -11.13 -0.16 -13.02
CA ASP A 6 -11.14 -0.44 -14.46
C ASP A 6 -9.70 -0.49 -15.01
N ALA A 7 -9.53 -1.02 -16.22
CA ALA A 7 -8.22 -1.27 -16.81
C ALA A 7 -7.36 -0.01 -16.96
N ALA A 8 -7.95 1.11 -17.38
CA ALA A 8 -7.21 2.35 -17.61
C ALA A 8 -6.79 2.98 -16.29
N THR A 9 -7.73 3.11 -15.35
CA THR A 9 -7.44 3.65 -14.00
C THR A 9 -6.39 2.79 -13.28
N ARG A 10 -6.48 1.46 -13.42
CA ARG A 10 -5.53 0.52 -12.83
C ARG A 10 -4.13 0.71 -13.41
N GLU A 11 -4.00 0.81 -14.74
CA GLU A 11 -2.71 0.97 -15.40
C GLU A 11 -2.00 2.25 -14.95
N ASP A 12 -2.70 3.38 -14.94
CA ASP A 12 -2.11 4.66 -14.52
C ASP A 12 -1.75 4.68 -13.04
N ALA A 13 -2.60 4.10 -12.17
CA ALA A 13 -2.30 3.98 -10.74
C ALA A 13 -1.09 3.08 -10.47
N LEU A 14 -0.97 1.95 -11.18
CA LEU A 14 0.17 1.05 -11.03
C LEU A 14 1.48 1.71 -11.47
N ARG A 15 1.48 2.46 -12.58
CA ARG A 15 2.66 3.20 -13.03
C ARG A 15 3.15 4.20 -11.98
N ASP A 16 2.26 4.97 -11.34
CA ASP A 16 2.67 5.89 -10.26
C ASP A 16 3.21 5.12 -9.04
N LEU A 17 2.54 4.03 -8.64
CA LEU A 17 2.96 3.19 -7.52
C LEU A 17 4.34 2.55 -7.74
N GLU A 18 4.64 2.09 -8.95
CA GLU A 18 5.95 1.53 -9.35
C GLU A 18 7.07 2.55 -9.16
N THR A 19 6.88 3.82 -9.55
CA THR A 19 7.89 4.88 -9.32
C THR A 19 8.19 5.12 -7.84
N ARG A 20 7.28 4.68 -6.96
CA ARG A 20 7.38 4.78 -5.50
C ARG A 20 7.82 3.47 -4.86
N GLY A 21 8.23 2.47 -5.64
CA GLY A 21 8.75 1.19 -5.15
C GLY A 21 7.69 0.20 -4.68
N TRP A 22 6.44 0.35 -5.11
CA TRP A 22 5.44 -0.71 -4.99
C TRP A 22 5.54 -1.69 -6.15
N SER A 23 5.07 -2.90 -5.94
CA SER A 23 5.04 -3.97 -6.95
C SER A 23 3.75 -4.78 -6.83
N LEU A 24 3.34 -5.46 -7.90
CA LEU A 24 2.24 -6.42 -7.84
C LEU A 24 2.66 -7.67 -7.07
N CYS A 25 1.74 -8.22 -6.29
CA CYS A 25 1.94 -9.50 -5.61
C CYS A 25 1.84 -10.67 -6.59
N ASP A 26 2.75 -11.64 -6.48
CA ASP A 26 2.63 -12.88 -7.23
C ASP A 26 1.40 -13.68 -6.77
N GLY A 27 0.54 -14.05 -7.73
CA GLY A 27 -0.63 -14.90 -7.48
C GLY A 27 -1.80 -14.24 -6.75
N ARG A 28 -1.78 -12.91 -6.53
CA ARG A 28 -2.89 -12.18 -5.89
C ARG A 28 -3.03 -10.78 -6.49
N ASP A 29 -4.27 -10.32 -6.71
CA ASP A 29 -4.54 -8.93 -7.07
C ASP A 29 -4.37 -8.01 -5.85
N ALA A 30 -3.12 -7.67 -5.58
CA ALA A 30 -2.69 -6.83 -4.48
C ALA A 30 -1.35 -6.19 -4.85
N VAL A 31 -1.02 -5.09 -4.17
CA VAL A 31 0.29 -4.44 -4.25
C VAL A 31 1.06 -4.66 -2.96
N THR A 32 2.38 -4.70 -3.06
CA THR A 32 3.29 -4.85 -1.92
C THR A 32 4.47 -3.89 -2.02
N LYS A 33 4.97 -3.49 -0.85
CA LYS A 33 6.18 -2.68 -0.69
C LYS A 33 6.84 -2.97 0.65
N THR A 34 8.16 -3.12 0.64
CA THR A 34 8.97 -3.27 1.85
C THR A 34 9.52 -1.91 2.28
N TYR A 35 9.38 -1.60 3.57
CA TYR A 35 9.99 -0.44 4.20
C TYR A 35 11.04 -0.92 5.20
N GLU A 36 12.24 -0.36 5.11
CA GLU A 36 13.34 -0.65 6.04
C GLU A 36 13.64 0.60 6.87
N PHE A 37 13.76 0.42 8.18
CA PHE A 37 14.01 1.49 9.14
C PHE A 37 15.24 1.15 9.97
N ARG A 38 15.88 2.18 10.53
CA ARG A 38 17.11 2.02 11.32
C ARG A 38 16.90 1.18 12.58
N ASN A 39 15.71 1.21 13.16
CA ASN A 39 15.38 0.49 14.39
C ASN A 39 13.86 0.28 14.54
N PHE A 40 13.48 -0.47 15.58
CA PHE A 40 12.08 -0.79 15.88
C PHE A 40 11.21 0.44 16.20
N VAL A 41 11.74 1.43 16.92
CA VAL A 41 10.96 2.61 17.33
C VAL A 41 10.50 3.41 16.11
N GLU A 42 11.38 3.57 15.11
CA GLU A 42 11.04 4.20 13.83
C GLU A 42 10.00 3.40 13.04
N ALA A 43 10.20 2.09 12.91
CA ALA A 43 9.27 1.21 12.20
C ALA A 43 7.89 1.22 12.85
N PHE A 44 7.81 1.07 14.17
CA PHE A 44 6.54 1.02 14.90
C PHE A 44 5.83 2.38 14.92
N GLY A 45 6.59 3.49 14.98
CA GLY A 45 6.04 4.84 14.81
C GLY A 45 5.40 5.03 13.43
N TRP A 46 6.03 4.50 12.37
CA TRP A 46 5.44 4.48 11.03
C TRP A 46 4.17 3.63 10.98
N MET A 47 4.20 2.41 11.55
CA MET A 47 3.03 1.51 11.60
C MET A 47 1.85 2.14 12.35
N THR A 48 2.10 2.84 13.45
CA THR A 48 1.05 3.50 14.23
C THR A 48 0.34 4.58 13.41
N ARG A 49 1.11 5.37 12.64
CA ARG A 49 0.53 6.37 11.74
C ARG A 49 -0.32 5.71 10.64
N ALA A 50 0.18 4.63 10.04
CA ALA A 50 -0.56 3.86 9.05
C ALA A 50 -1.87 3.29 9.63
N ALA A 51 -1.84 2.75 10.86
CA ALA A 51 -3.02 2.21 11.54
C ALA A 51 -4.11 3.27 11.75
N LEU A 52 -3.74 4.49 12.16
CA LEU A 52 -4.70 5.59 12.30
C LEU A 52 -5.35 5.99 10.97
N HIS A 53 -4.60 5.94 9.87
CA HIS A 53 -5.15 6.18 8.53
C HIS A 53 -6.05 5.03 8.07
N ALA A 54 -5.65 3.78 8.32
CA ALA A 54 -6.42 2.59 7.98
C ALA A 54 -7.80 2.59 8.66
N GLU A 55 -7.85 2.89 9.96
CA GLU A 55 -9.11 3.01 10.71
C GLU A 55 -10.00 4.12 10.16
N LYS A 56 -9.42 5.30 9.88
CA LYS A 56 -10.18 6.43 9.29
C LYS A 56 -10.80 6.07 7.94
N LEU A 57 -10.09 5.29 7.13
CA LEU A 57 -10.53 4.86 5.80
C LEU A 57 -11.38 3.59 5.83
N ASN A 58 -11.47 2.91 6.98
CA ASN A 58 -12.01 1.56 7.11
C ASN A 58 -11.40 0.60 6.05
N HIS A 59 -10.07 0.71 5.86
CA HIS A 59 -9.32 -0.05 4.87
C HIS A 59 -7.94 -0.40 5.42
N HIS A 60 -7.73 -1.69 5.70
CA HIS A 60 -6.55 -2.18 6.40
C HIS A 60 -5.49 -2.74 5.43
N PRO A 61 -4.19 -2.51 5.70
CA PRO A 61 -3.11 -3.15 4.96
C PRO A 61 -3.05 -4.66 5.19
#